data_AF-A0A1V5FZY5-F1
#
_entry.id   AF-A0A1V5FZY5-F1
#
_cell.length_a   1.000
_cell.length_b   1.000
_cell.length_c   1.000
_cell.angle_alpha   90.00
_cell.angle_beta   90.00
_cell.angle_gamma   90.00
#
_symmetry.space_group_name_H-M   'P 1'
#
loop_
_entity.id
_entity.type
_entity.pdbx_description
1 polymer ?
#
loop_
_entity_poly.entity_id
_entity_poly.type
_entity_poly.pdbx_seq_one_letter_code
_entity_poly.pdbx_strand_id
1 'polypeptide(L)'
;MSAVPTPSETYAQGVQRGRWQDDPAQRKALWELDRIHAGLSSAPAHGLFARFRRRLQGRQSVPGVYLWGGVGRGKTFLIDLLFSAVPHARKQRQHFHRFMSEVHARLRELPNRSDPLADVADGLAEQVDLLCLDEFFVSDIGDAMILARLLEHLFARDVCLVTTSNTAPDNLYRDGLQRERFLPAIELLKAHCVVHPIDSAIDYRLRTLQQARVYVTPLGYEADDALLRTWDALTADEATDTSPLRINDRAITFRRRSEGAIWFDFEALCDGPRSVADYIELARDFHTVFVSNIPALDATHDNAARRFVHLVDEFYDRAVNLIVSAAEPVLALYQGERLRHEFARTGSRLIEMQSEDYLARPHQP
;
A
#
# COMPACT_ATOMS: atom_id res chain seq x y z
N MET A 1 -1.08 -17.28 30.30
CA MET A 1 -0.91 -16.39 29.13
C MET A 1 -2.30 -15.91 28.77
N SER A 2 -2.56 -14.60 28.81
CA SER A 2 -3.84 -14.04 28.33
C SER A 2 -3.98 -14.38 26.84
N ALA A 3 -5.18 -14.82 26.43
CA ALA A 3 -5.47 -15.00 25.01
C ALA A 3 -5.23 -13.67 24.27
N VAL A 4 -4.61 -13.73 23.09
CA VAL A 4 -4.46 -12.55 22.24
C VAL A 4 -5.86 -12.07 21.85
N PRO A 5 -6.20 -10.78 22.05
CA PRO A 5 -7.54 -10.28 21.71
C PRO A 5 -7.80 -10.43 20.22
N THR A 6 -9.04 -10.71 19.87
CA THR A 6 -9.50 -10.76 18.49
C THR A 6 -9.43 -9.37 17.83
N PRO A 7 -9.43 -9.30 16.48
CA PRO A 7 -9.55 -8.04 15.77
C PRO A 7 -10.73 -7.18 16.24
N SER A 8 -11.93 -7.75 16.41
CA SER A 8 -13.11 -7.01 16.86
C SER A 8 -13.01 -6.51 18.31
N GLU A 9 -12.42 -7.29 19.22
CA GLU A 9 -12.18 -6.87 20.60
C GLU A 9 -11.16 -5.72 20.66
N THR A 10 -10.09 -5.81 19.86
CA THR A 10 -9.08 -4.76 19.77
C THR A 10 -9.70 -3.47 19.22
N TYR A 11 -10.48 -3.57 18.14
CA TYR A 11 -11.27 -2.48 17.57
C TYR A 11 -12.16 -1.80 18.63
N ALA A 12 -12.98 -2.59 19.33
CA ALA A 12 -13.90 -2.09 20.35
C ALA A 12 -13.17 -1.39 21.50
N GLN A 13 -12.03 -1.92 21.95
CA GLN A 13 -11.21 -1.27 22.97
C GLN A 13 -10.63 0.07 22.50
N GLY A 14 -10.18 0.15 21.25
CA GLY A 14 -9.69 1.41 20.68
C GLY A 14 -10.77 2.47 20.54
N VAL A 15 -11.98 2.08 20.13
CA VAL A 15 -13.17 2.94 20.12
C VAL A 15 -13.51 3.43 21.53
N GLN A 16 -13.59 2.53 22.51
CA GLN A 16 -13.91 2.90 23.90
C GLN A 16 -12.88 3.88 24.50
N ARG A 17 -11.62 3.77 24.08
CA ARG A 17 -10.54 4.67 24.51
C ARG A 17 -10.46 5.97 23.70
N GLY A 18 -11.38 6.18 22.75
CA GLY A 18 -11.40 7.36 21.88
C GLY A 18 -10.24 7.42 20.88
N ARG A 19 -9.53 6.31 20.64
CA ARG A 19 -8.45 6.25 19.64
C ARG A 19 -9.01 6.18 18.22
N TRP A 20 -10.17 5.55 18.05
CA TRP A 20 -10.81 5.34 16.75
C TRP A 20 -12.27 5.71 16.80
N GLN A 21 -12.81 6.12 15.65
CA GLN A 21 -14.24 6.33 15.47
C GLN A 21 -14.89 5.00 15.06
N ASP A 22 -16.00 4.66 15.70
CA ASP A 22 -16.79 3.48 15.37
C ASP A 22 -17.51 3.68 14.03
N ASP A 23 -17.22 2.78 13.08
CA ASP A 23 -17.78 2.78 11.74
C ASP A 23 -18.62 1.51 11.53
N PRO A 24 -19.96 1.63 11.44
CA PRO A 24 -20.84 0.50 11.21
C PRO A 24 -20.51 -0.32 9.95
N ALA A 25 -19.93 0.31 8.92
CA ALA A 25 -19.55 -0.37 7.68
C ALA A 25 -18.37 -1.33 7.89
N GLN A 26 -17.51 -1.09 8.89
CA GLN A 26 -16.35 -1.92 9.20
C GLN A 26 -16.71 -3.14 10.07
N ARG A 27 -17.81 -3.09 10.82
CA ARG A 27 -18.18 -4.14 11.79
C ARG A 27 -18.36 -5.52 11.18
N LYS A 28 -18.94 -5.60 9.97
CA LYS A 28 -19.10 -6.89 9.29
C LYS A 28 -17.76 -7.44 8.80
N ALA A 29 -16.84 -6.57 8.38
CA ALA A 29 -15.48 -6.98 8.04
C ALA A 29 -14.76 -7.54 9.27
N LEU A 30 -14.92 -6.93 10.46
CA LEU A 30 -14.35 -7.44 11.71
C LEU A 30 -14.78 -8.88 12.03
N TRP A 31 -16.03 -9.26 11.76
CA TRP A 31 -16.48 -10.65 11.94
C TRP A 31 -15.74 -11.65 11.03
N GLU A 32 -15.46 -11.25 9.78
CA GLU A 32 -14.67 -12.09 8.86
C GLU A 32 -13.21 -12.21 9.34
N LEU A 33 -12.64 -11.14 9.90
CA LEU A 33 -11.30 -11.17 10.46
C LEU A 33 -11.22 -12.05 11.71
N ASP A 34 -12.22 -11.98 12.60
CA ASP A 34 -12.30 -12.85 13.78
C ASP A 34 -12.40 -14.34 13.38
N ARG A 35 -13.17 -14.65 12.33
CA ARG A 35 -13.25 -16.00 11.75
C ARG A 35 -11.89 -16.49 11.28
N ILE A 36 -11.14 -15.65 10.56
CA ILE A 36 -9.79 -15.98 10.08
C ILE A 36 -8.83 -16.18 11.26
N HIS A 37 -8.85 -15.26 12.24
CA HIS A 37 -8.04 -15.35 13.46
C HIS A 37 -8.29 -16.67 14.21
N ALA A 38 -9.55 -17.04 14.43
CA ALA A 38 -9.91 -18.31 15.07
C ALA A 38 -9.49 -19.54 14.23
N GLY A 39 -9.68 -19.48 12.91
CA GLY A 39 -9.27 -20.53 11.98
C GLY A 39 -7.77 -20.80 12.03
N LEU A 40 -6.95 -19.75 11.98
CA LEU A 40 -5.50 -19.84 12.02
C LEU A 40 -4.96 -20.19 13.41
N SER A 41 -5.60 -19.70 14.49
CA SER A 41 -5.20 -20.02 15.87
C SER A 41 -5.47 -21.48 16.26
N SER A 42 -6.45 -22.12 15.61
CA SER A 42 -6.84 -23.51 15.87
C SER A 42 -6.13 -24.55 15.00
N ALA A 43 -5.28 -24.13 14.06
CA ALA A 43 -4.57 -25.02 13.15
C ALA A 43 -3.31 -25.63 13.82
N PRO A 44 -3.24 -26.95 14.07
CA PRO A 44 -2.03 -27.56 14.62
C PRO A 44 -0.87 -27.62 13.59
N ALA A 45 0.33 -27.81 14.14
CA ALA A 45 1.67 -27.74 13.52
C ALA A 45 1.84 -28.24 12.07
N HIS A 46 2.82 -27.63 11.39
CA HIS A 46 3.14 -27.77 9.96
C HIS A 46 3.75 -29.13 9.58
N GLY A 47 3.58 -29.51 8.31
CA GLY A 47 4.20 -30.69 7.68
C GLY A 47 3.22 -31.51 6.82
N LEU A 48 3.76 -32.34 5.93
CA LEU A 48 2.98 -33.23 5.04
C LEU A 48 1.99 -34.11 5.83
N PHE A 49 2.40 -34.61 7.00
CA PHE A 49 1.55 -35.42 7.88
C PHE A 49 0.37 -34.64 8.48
N ALA A 50 0.56 -33.37 8.83
CA ALA A 50 -0.51 -32.53 9.36
C ALA A 50 -1.52 -32.14 8.28
N ARG A 51 -1.06 -31.85 7.06
CA ARG A 51 -1.92 -31.61 5.88
C ARG A 51 -2.74 -32.86 5.54
N PHE A 52 -2.11 -34.03 5.53
CA PHE A 52 -2.81 -35.30 5.30
C PHE A 52 -3.88 -35.57 6.37
N ARG A 53 -3.54 -35.36 7.65
CA ARG A 53 -4.48 -35.53 8.76
C ARG A 53 -5.65 -34.54 8.68
N ARG A 54 -5.41 -33.31 8.21
CA ARG A 54 -6.42 -32.27 8.01
C ARG A 54 -7.41 -32.65 6.89
N ARG A 55 -6.89 -33.14 5.75
CA ARG A 55 -7.71 -33.70 4.67
C ARG A 55 -8.53 -34.91 5.12
N LEU A 56 -7.93 -35.83 5.89
CA LEU A 56 -8.64 -36.97 6.48
C LEU A 56 -9.72 -36.56 7.49
N GLN A 57 -9.51 -35.47 8.22
CA GLN A 57 -10.49 -34.91 9.16
C GLN A 57 -11.55 -34.02 8.47
N GLY A 58 -11.51 -33.89 7.14
CA GLY A 58 -12.43 -33.02 6.39
C GLY A 58 -12.33 -31.55 6.76
N ARG A 59 -11.25 -31.11 7.43
CA ARG A 59 -11.04 -29.70 7.78
C ARG A 59 -10.64 -28.95 6.51
N GLN A 60 -11.52 -28.07 6.05
CA GLN A 60 -11.25 -27.19 4.91
C GLN A 60 -10.20 -26.13 5.27
N SER A 61 -9.50 -25.62 4.26
CA SER A 61 -8.62 -24.45 4.41
C SER A 61 -9.42 -23.27 4.96
N VAL A 62 -8.76 -22.39 5.72
CA VAL A 62 -9.41 -21.19 6.25
C VAL A 62 -9.70 -20.25 5.07
N PRO A 63 -10.97 -19.95 4.75
CA PRO A 63 -11.27 -19.03 3.66
C PRO A 63 -10.73 -17.64 4.00
N GLY A 64 -10.09 -17.02 3.01
CA GLY A 64 -9.56 -15.67 3.09
C GLY A 64 -10.65 -14.59 3.11
N VAL A 65 -10.22 -13.33 2.94
CA VAL A 65 -11.14 -12.20 2.74
C VAL A 65 -10.58 -11.23 1.70
N TYR A 66 -11.44 -10.77 0.80
CA TYR A 66 -11.15 -9.74 -0.18
C TYR A 66 -11.93 -8.48 0.22
N LEU A 67 -11.28 -7.56 0.91
CA LEU A 67 -11.84 -6.30 1.35
C LEU A 67 -11.75 -5.28 0.22
N TRP A 68 -12.88 -4.71 -0.21
CA TRP A 68 -12.85 -3.71 -1.28
C TRP A 68 -13.76 -2.52 -1.03
N GLY A 69 -13.41 -1.38 -1.60
CA GLY A 69 -14.14 -0.12 -1.44
C GLY A 69 -13.23 1.05 -1.74
N GLY A 70 -13.77 2.27 -1.76
CA GLY A 70 -13.01 3.48 -2.09
C GLY A 70 -11.78 3.73 -1.20
N VAL A 71 -11.01 4.76 -1.54
CA VAL A 71 -9.87 5.19 -0.73
C VAL A 71 -10.31 5.71 0.65
N GLY A 72 -9.43 5.60 1.64
CA GLY A 72 -9.65 6.15 2.98
C GLY A 72 -10.78 5.53 3.82
N ARG A 73 -11.26 4.34 3.45
CA ARG A 73 -12.32 3.61 4.19
C ARG A 73 -11.82 2.72 5.35
N GLY A 74 -10.51 2.76 5.64
CA GLY A 74 -9.89 2.00 6.74
C GLY A 74 -9.63 0.52 6.44
N LYS A 75 -9.52 0.13 5.15
CA LYS A 75 -9.26 -1.27 4.76
C LYS A 75 -7.91 -1.77 5.29
N THR A 76 -6.87 -0.97 5.14
CA THR A 76 -5.51 -1.22 5.64
C THR A 76 -5.52 -1.41 7.15
N PHE A 77 -6.12 -0.47 7.88
CA PHE A 77 -6.32 -0.56 9.33
C PHE A 77 -6.99 -1.86 9.78
N LEU A 78 -7.99 -2.35 9.05
CA LEU A 78 -8.63 -3.62 9.35
C LEU A 78 -7.68 -4.82 9.16
N ILE A 79 -6.83 -4.80 8.12
CA ILE A 79 -5.78 -5.81 7.97
C ILE A 79 -4.75 -5.70 9.10
N ASP A 80 -4.37 -4.50 9.55
CA ASP A 80 -3.43 -4.30 10.67
C ASP A 80 -3.89 -5.03 11.93
N LEU A 81 -5.19 -4.91 12.25
CA LEU A 81 -5.81 -5.57 13.39
C LEU A 81 -5.70 -7.09 13.29
N LEU A 82 -5.98 -7.66 12.12
CA LEU A 82 -5.85 -9.10 11.91
C LEU A 82 -4.39 -9.54 11.98
N PHE A 83 -3.51 -8.86 11.24
CA PHE A 83 -2.11 -9.20 11.16
C PHE A 83 -1.47 -9.18 12.54
N SER A 84 -1.81 -8.18 13.38
CA SER A 84 -1.33 -8.07 14.76
C SER A 84 -1.91 -9.15 15.69
N ALA A 85 -3.19 -9.51 15.52
CA ALA A 85 -3.87 -10.50 16.36
C ALA A 85 -3.38 -11.94 16.12
N VAL A 86 -2.92 -12.28 14.90
CA VAL A 86 -2.47 -13.64 14.58
C VAL A 86 -1.13 -13.95 15.30
N PRO A 87 -1.10 -14.94 16.22
CA PRO A 87 0.01 -15.09 17.16
C PRO A 87 1.24 -15.85 16.63
N HIS A 88 1.18 -16.43 15.43
CA HIS A 88 2.28 -17.20 14.84
C HIS A 88 3.10 -16.38 13.83
N ALA A 89 4.39 -16.73 13.72
CA ALA A 89 5.36 -15.99 12.89
C ALA A 89 5.18 -16.22 11.37
N ARG A 90 4.43 -17.25 10.96
CA ARG A 90 4.23 -17.62 9.54
C ARG A 90 3.15 -16.76 8.86
N LYS A 91 3.37 -15.45 8.86
CA LYS A 91 2.51 -14.45 8.24
C LYS A 91 3.39 -13.46 7.47
N GLN A 92 2.96 -13.07 6.29
CA GLN A 92 3.64 -12.09 5.45
C GLN A 92 2.64 -11.02 5.04
N ARG A 93 3.07 -9.77 5.05
CA ARG A 93 2.29 -8.62 4.58
C ARG A 93 3.15 -7.75 3.68
N GLN A 94 2.63 -7.40 2.51
CA GLN A 94 3.25 -6.44 1.59
C GLN A 94 2.25 -5.96 0.52
N HIS A 95 2.60 -4.89 -0.19
CA HIS A 95 1.84 -4.45 -1.36
C HIS A 95 1.87 -5.52 -2.47
N PHE A 96 0.76 -5.65 -3.21
CA PHE A 96 0.60 -6.63 -4.28
C PHE A 96 1.71 -6.57 -5.33
N HIS A 97 2.06 -5.37 -5.80
CA HIS A 97 3.07 -5.22 -6.86
C HIS A 97 4.48 -5.67 -6.41
N ARG A 98 4.81 -5.51 -5.11
CA ARG A 98 6.06 -6.03 -4.52
C ARG A 98 6.06 -7.55 -4.46
N PHE A 99 4.92 -8.13 -4.09
CA PHE A 99 4.73 -9.57 -4.15
C PHE A 99 4.90 -10.13 -5.56
N MET A 100 4.30 -9.50 -6.56
CA MET A 100 4.48 -9.93 -7.95
C MET A 100 5.93 -9.78 -8.42
N SER A 101 6.60 -8.69 -8.05
CA SER A 101 8.04 -8.50 -8.36
C SER A 101 8.92 -9.60 -7.76
N GLU A 102 8.66 -9.99 -6.51
CA GLU A 102 9.34 -11.10 -5.82
C GLU A 102 9.08 -12.44 -6.52
N VAL A 103 7.83 -12.72 -6.88
CA VAL A 103 7.44 -13.93 -7.62
C VAL A 103 8.18 -14.00 -8.96
N HIS A 104 8.18 -12.91 -9.74
CA HIS A 104 8.91 -12.85 -11.01
C HIS A 104 10.42 -13.03 -10.84
N ALA A 105 11.00 -12.51 -9.76
CA ALA A 105 12.41 -12.73 -9.44
C ALA A 105 12.72 -14.21 -9.20
N ARG A 106 11.91 -14.89 -8.38
CA ARG A 106 12.06 -16.34 -8.12
C ARG A 106 11.85 -17.17 -9.39
N LEU A 107 10.90 -16.80 -10.25
CA LEU A 107 10.68 -17.49 -11.53
C LEU A 107 11.90 -17.42 -12.46
N ARG A 108 12.64 -16.30 -12.48
CA ARG A 108 13.87 -16.16 -13.27
C ARG A 108 14.99 -17.08 -12.80
N GLU A 109 14.99 -17.45 -11.52
CA GLU A 109 15.98 -18.37 -10.91
C GLU A 109 15.66 -19.85 -11.16
N LEU A 110 14.49 -20.15 -11.75
CA LEU A 110 14.01 -21.52 -11.99
C LEU A 110 13.84 -21.84 -13.48
N PRO A 111 14.89 -21.71 -14.32
CA PRO A 111 14.79 -22.06 -15.73
C PRO A 111 14.60 -23.57 -15.92
N ASN A 112 13.89 -23.95 -16.98
CA ASN A 112 13.66 -25.35 -17.39
C ASN A 112 12.87 -26.22 -16.41
N ARG A 113 12.08 -25.63 -15.49
CA ARG A 113 11.08 -26.36 -14.71
C ARG A 113 9.81 -26.55 -15.52
N SER A 114 9.15 -27.70 -15.35
CA SER A 114 7.84 -27.97 -15.97
C SER A 114 6.76 -27.06 -15.40
N ASP A 115 6.82 -26.78 -14.10
CA ASP A 115 5.91 -25.88 -13.40
C ASP A 115 6.63 -25.01 -12.34
N PRO A 116 7.37 -23.97 -12.76
CA PRO A 116 8.13 -23.14 -11.82
C PRO A 116 7.23 -22.38 -10.83
N LEU A 117 5.95 -22.14 -11.13
CA LEU A 117 5.01 -21.49 -10.20
C LEU A 117 4.66 -22.39 -9.02
N ALA A 118 4.57 -23.71 -9.23
CA ALA A 118 4.39 -24.66 -8.15
C ALA A 118 5.56 -24.62 -7.17
N ASP A 119 6.80 -24.59 -7.69
CA ASP A 119 8.02 -24.47 -6.88
C ASP A 119 8.05 -23.14 -6.07
N VAL A 120 7.66 -22.02 -6.70
CA VAL A 120 7.55 -20.73 -5.99
C VAL A 120 6.50 -20.79 -4.88
N ALA A 121 5.35 -21.40 -5.15
CA ALA A 121 4.28 -21.56 -4.16
C ALA A 121 4.68 -22.51 -3.02
N ASP A 122 5.50 -23.54 -3.28
CA ASP A 122 6.08 -24.39 -2.24
C ASP A 122 6.95 -23.58 -1.29
N GLY A 123 7.90 -22.80 -1.82
CA GLY A 123 8.77 -21.96 -1.01
C GLY A 123 8.01 -20.89 -0.20
N LEU A 124 6.96 -20.30 -0.76
CA LEU A 124 6.10 -19.36 -0.03
C LEU A 124 5.32 -20.07 1.08
N ALA A 125 4.68 -21.21 0.78
CA ALA A 125 3.86 -21.94 1.74
C ALA A 125 4.69 -22.64 2.85
N GLU A 126 6.01 -22.75 2.68
CA GLU A 126 6.91 -23.14 3.76
C GLU A 126 7.05 -22.07 4.84
N GLN A 127 6.79 -20.81 4.52
CA GLN A 127 7.04 -19.66 5.40
C GLN A 127 5.76 -18.91 5.77
N VAL A 128 4.70 -19.05 4.97
CA VAL A 128 3.49 -18.22 5.05
C VAL A 128 2.24 -19.08 5.11
N ASP A 129 1.48 -18.95 6.20
CA ASP A 129 0.11 -19.48 6.30
C ASP A 129 -0.94 -18.38 6.11
N LEU A 130 -0.59 -17.14 6.46
CA LEU A 130 -1.39 -15.94 6.21
C LEU A 130 -0.62 -14.98 5.30
N LEU A 131 -1.11 -14.81 4.09
CA LEU A 131 -0.60 -13.82 3.14
C LEU A 131 -1.55 -12.63 3.10
N CYS A 132 -1.09 -11.48 3.58
CA CYS A 132 -1.80 -10.21 3.49
C CYS A 132 -1.25 -9.40 2.32
N LEU A 133 -2.06 -9.16 1.30
CA LEU A 133 -1.70 -8.35 0.13
C LEU A 133 -2.48 -7.03 0.14
N ASP A 134 -1.80 -5.94 0.39
CA ASP A 134 -2.39 -4.61 0.29
C ASP A 134 -2.42 -4.11 -1.15
N GLU A 135 -3.43 -3.31 -1.46
CA GLU A 135 -3.59 -2.65 -2.76
C GLU A 135 -3.52 -3.62 -3.95
N PHE A 136 -4.33 -4.69 -3.87
CA PHE A 136 -4.45 -5.67 -4.93
C PHE A 136 -5.07 -5.04 -6.18
N PHE A 137 -4.18 -4.66 -7.08
CA PHE A 137 -4.48 -4.02 -8.34
C PHE A 137 -3.58 -4.61 -9.42
N VAL A 138 -4.19 -5.05 -10.52
CA VAL A 138 -3.49 -5.69 -11.64
C VAL A 138 -3.65 -4.79 -12.86
N SER A 139 -2.54 -4.26 -13.34
CA SER A 139 -2.45 -3.44 -14.57
C SER A 139 -1.46 -4.02 -15.58
N ASP A 140 -0.41 -4.72 -15.12
CA ASP A 140 0.58 -5.37 -15.96
C ASP A 140 0.07 -6.70 -16.54
N ILE A 141 0.40 -6.97 -17.80
CA ILE A 141 0.04 -8.22 -18.47
C ILE A 141 0.81 -9.42 -17.94
N GLY A 142 2.09 -9.26 -17.60
CA GLY A 142 2.93 -10.33 -17.05
C GLY A 142 2.34 -10.86 -15.74
N ASP A 143 1.91 -9.96 -14.86
CA ASP A 143 1.21 -10.32 -13.62
C ASP A 143 -0.09 -11.05 -13.90
N ALA A 144 -0.93 -10.49 -14.78
CA ALA A 144 -2.22 -11.06 -15.14
C ALA A 144 -2.10 -12.49 -15.70
N MET A 145 -1.04 -12.78 -16.47
CA MET A 145 -0.86 -14.09 -17.11
C MET A 145 -0.50 -15.22 -16.14
N ILE A 146 0.12 -14.92 -14.99
CA ILE A 146 0.57 -15.95 -14.05
C ILE A 146 -0.32 -16.08 -12.81
N LEU A 147 -1.13 -15.06 -12.51
CA LEU A 147 -1.81 -14.93 -11.22
C LEU A 147 -2.77 -16.07 -10.92
N ALA A 148 -3.54 -16.53 -11.91
CA ALA A 148 -4.48 -17.64 -11.72
C ALA A 148 -3.78 -18.91 -11.21
N ARG A 149 -2.70 -19.31 -11.89
CA ARG A 149 -1.92 -20.50 -11.53
C ARG A 149 -1.20 -20.33 -10.19
N LEU A 150 -0.68 -19.14 -9.91
CA LEU A 150 -0.06 -18.84 -8.62
C LEU A 150 -1.07 -19.00 -7.47
N LEU A 151 -2.25 -18.39 -7.60
CA LEU A 151 -3.32 -18.48 -6.59
C LEU A 151 -3.78 -19.93 -6.39
N GLU A 152 -3.98 -20.67 -7.48
CA GLU A 152 -4.34 -22.09 -7.43
C GLU A 152 -3.34 -22.89 -6.57
N HIS A 153 -2.04 -22.70 -6.81
CA HIS A 153 -0.99 -23.38 -6.06
C HIS A 153 -0.89 -22.95 -4.60
N LEU A 154 -1.11 -21.66 -4.29
CA LEU A 154 -1.12 -21.16 -2.92
C LEU A 154 -2.32 -21.71 -2.14
N PHE A 155 -3.52 -21.69 -2.72
CA PHE A 155 -4.73 -22.23 -2.09
C PHE A 155 -4.67 -23.74 -1.92
N ALA A 156 -4.09 -24.48 -2.87
CA ALA A 156 -3.84 -25.92 -2.74
C ALA A 156 -2.90 -26.27 -1.58
N ARG A 157 -2.12 -25.29 -1.08
CA ARG A 157 -1.19 -25.41 0.04
C ARG A 157 -1.75 -24.86 1.36
N ASP A 158 -3.04 -24.56 1.40
CA ASP A 158 -3.77 -23.98 2.52
C ASP A 158 -3.27 -22.57 2.93
N VAL A 159 -2.67 -21.80 2.01
CA VAL A 159 -2.33 -20.39 2.28
C VAL A 159 -3.62 -19.58 2.34
N CYS A 160 -3.87 -18.91 3.46
CA CYS A 160 -5.00 -17.99 3.65
C CYS A 160 -4.64 -16.62 3.07
N LEU A 161 -5.41 -16.15 2.08
CA LEU A 161 -5.22 -14.85 1.45
C LEU A 161 -6.15 -13.80 2.08
N VAL A 162 -5.58 -12.72 2.58
CA VAL A 162 -6.30 -11.52 3.02
C VAL A 162 -5.83 -10.38 2.15
N THR A 163 -6.74 -9.62 1.55
CA THR A 163 -6.33 -8.58 0.62
C THR A 163 -7.24 -7.36 0.61
N THR A 164 -6.67 -6.19 0.37
CA THR A 164 -7.41 -4.94 0.15
C THR A 164 -7.38 -4.53 -1.32
N SER A 165 -8.47 -3.94 -1.82
CA SER A 165 -8.49 -3.32 -3.14
C SER A 165 -9.41 -2.11 -3.20
N ASN A 166 -9.17 -1.21 -4.15
CA ASN A 166 -10.07 -0.10 -4.46
C ASN A 166 -11.21 -0.50 -5.41
N THR A 167 -11.22 -1.75 -5.89
CA THR A 167 -12.18 -2.23 -6.87
C THR A 167 -12.68 -3.63 -6.52
N ALA A 168 -13.89 -3.98 -6.98
CA ALA A 168 -14.43 -5.32 -6.80
C ALA A 168 -13.64 -6.34 -7.67
N PRO A 169 -13.61 -7.63 -7.30
CA PRO A 169 -12.89 -8.66 -8.06
C PRO A 169 -13.27 -8.69 -9.55
N ASP A 170 -14.56 -8.52 -9.87
CA ASP A 170 -15.08 -8.50 -11.25
C ASP A 170 -14.55 -7.35 -12.11
N ASN A 171 -14.00 -6.32 -11.47
CA ASN A 171 -13.46 -5.14 -12.13
C ASN A 171 -11.93 -5.19 -12.26
N LEU A 172 -11.26 -6.14 -11.59
CA LEU A 172 -9.81 -6.30 -11.70
C LEU A 172 -9.43 -6.58 -13.16
N TYR A 173 -8.45 -5.85 -13.70
CA TYR A 173 -7.94 -6.02 -15.07
C TYR A 173 -9.00 -5.88 -16.18
N ARG A 174 -10.08 -5.09 -15.94
CA ARG A 174 -11.27 -4.99 -16.82
C ARG A 174 -10.96 -4.70 -18.29
N ASP A 175 -10.02 -3.80 -18.54
CA ASP A 175 -9.64 -3.38 -19.89
C ASP A 175 -8.25 -3.93 -20.28
N GLY A 176 -7.78 -4.94 -19.54
CA GLY A 176 -6.49 -5.55 -19.74
C GLY A 176 -6.41 -6.45 -20.98
N LEU A 177 -5.21 -6.52 -21.57
CA LEU A 177 -4.96 -7.37 -22.74
C LEU A 177 -5.16 -8.85 -22.38
N GLN A 178 -5.89 -9.60 -23.21
CA GLN A 178 -6.21 -11.02 -22.96
C GLN A 178 -6.93 -11.29 -21.63
N ARG A 179 -7.82 -10.39 -21.20
CA ARG A 179 -8.65 -10.51 -19.98
C ARG A 179 -9.25 -11.89 -19.73
N GLU A 180 -9.67 -12.61 -20.77
CA GLU A 180 -10.22 -13.97 -20.66
C GLU A 180 -9.29 -14.92 -19.89
N ARG A 181 -7.97 -14.77 -20.04
CA ARG A 181 -6.96 -15.55 -19.32
C ARG A 181 -6.84 -15.17 -17.84
N PHE A 182 -7.31 -13.99 -17.47
CA PHE A 182 -7.33 -13.50 -16.09
C PHE A 182 -8.60 -13.89 -15.33
N LEU A 183 -9.72 -14.15 -16.02
CA LEU A 183 -10.98 -14.54 -15.39
C LEU A 183 -10.85 -15.72 -14.40
N PRO A 184 -10.04 -16.77 -14.66
CA PRO A 184 -9.82 -17.83 -13.67
C PRO A 184 -9.24 -17.34 -12.34
N ALA A 185 -8.42 -16.28 -12.34
CA ALA A 185 -7.92 -15.68 -11.10
C ALA A 185 -9.05 -15.03 -10.29
N ILE A 186 -10.00 -14.36 -10.96
CA ILE A 186 -11.19 -13.77 -10.32
C ILE A 186 -12.05 -14.87 -9.68
N GLU A 187 -12.27 -15.98 -10.38
CA GLU A 187 -13.04 -17.10 -9.86
C GLU A 187 -12.36 -17.74 -8.64
N LEU A 188 -11.02 -17.89 -8.67
CA LEU A 188 -10.26 -18.39 -7.51
C LEU A 188 -10.37 -17.44 -6.32
N LEU A 189 -10.28 -16.13 -6.53
CA LEU A 189 -10.48 -15.14 -5.46
C LEU A 189 -11.88 -15.28 -4.83
N LYS A 190 -12.93 -15.40 -5.65
CA LYS A 190 -14.30 -15.58 -5.16
C LYS A 190 -14.55 -16.92 -4.46
N ALA A 191 -13.87 -17.97 -4.90
CA ALA A 191 -14.00 -19.31 -4.33
C ALA A 191 -13.28 -19.44 -2.98
N HIS A 192 -12.14 -18.76 -2.81
CA HIS A 192 -11.28 -18.91 -1.64
C HIS A 192 -11.31 -17.73 -0.67
N CYS A 193 -11.87 -16.59 -1.05
CA CYS A 193 -12.03 -15.41 -0.20
C CYS A 193 -13.49 -15.01 -0.06
N VAL A 194 -13.89 -14.60 1.15
CA VAL A 194 -15.13 -13.87 1.33
C VAL A 194 -14.96 -12.47 0.74
N VAL A 195 -15.73 -12.14 -0.30
CA VAL A 195 -15.69 -10.80 -0.93
C VAL A 195 -16.54 -9.85 -0.09
N HIS A 196 -15.90 -8.86 0.52
CA HIS A 196 -16.54 -7.95 1.46
C HIS A 196 -16.39 -6.49 1.04
N PRO A 197 -17.47 -5.81 0.64
CA PRO A 197 -17.45 -4.38 0.40
C PRO A 197 -17.40 -3.59 1.72
N ILE A 198 -16.53 -2.59 1.78
CA ILE A 198 -16.49 -1.58 2.85
C ILE A 198 -17.07 -0.29 2.27
N ASP A 199 -18.38 -0.16 2.41
CA ASP A 199 -19.15 1.01 2.00
C ASP A 199 -19.32 1.98 3.17
N SER A 200 -18.20 2.56 3.62
CA SER A 200 -18.25 3.67 4.56
C SER A 200 -18.53 4.96 3.81
N ALA A 201 -19.42 5.81 4.31
CA ALA A 201 -19.63 7.15 3.76
C ALA A 201 -18.45 8.10 4.05
N ILE A 202 -17.63 7.78 5.06
CA ILE A 202 -16.57 8.65 5.57
C ILE A 202 -15.24 8.28 4.91
N ASP A 203 -14.62 9.24 4.21
CA ASP A 203 -13.20 9.13 3.81
C ASP A 203 -12.40 9.87 4.88
N TYR A 204 -11.85 9.10 5.81
CA TYR A 204 -11.10 9.65 6.95
C TYR A 204 -9.82 10.35 6.49
N ARG A 205 -9.20 9.87 5.42
CA ARG A 205 -7.99 10.45 4.82
C ARG A 205 -8.30 11.81 4.19
N LEU A 206 -9.35 11.88 3.36
CA LEU A 206 -9.75 13.12 2.69
C LEU A 206 -10.12 14.21 3.71
N ARG A 207 -10.88 13.86 4.75
CA ARG A 207 -11.26 14.82 5.80
C ARG A 207 -10.03 15.45 6.47
N THR A 208 -9.03 14.65 6.78
CA THR A 208 -7.77 15.16 7.35
C THR A 208 -7.02 16.04 6.34
N LEU A 209 -6.91 15.61 5.08
CA LEU A 209 -6.23 16.37 4.03
C LEU A 209 -6.90 17.73 3.74
N GLN A 210 -8.24 17.80 3.75
CA GLN A 210 -8.99 19.05 3.58
C GLN A 210 -8.77 20.06 4.70
N GLN A 211 -8.49 19.57 5.92
CA GLN A 211 -8.20 20.41 7.08
C GLN A 211 -6.72 20.78 7.15
N ALA A 212 -5.85 20.05 6.46
CA ALA A 212 -4.42 20.27 6.43
C ALA A 212 -4.00 21.32 5.40
N ARG A 213 -2.90 22.02 5.68
CA ARG A 213 -2.19 22.82 4.67
C ARG A 213 -1.22 21.90 3.93
N VAL A 214 -1.62 21.42 2.75
CA VAL A 214 -0.79 20.51 1.95
C VAL A 214 0.38 21.21 1.24
N TYR A 215 0.38 22.54 1.17
CA TYR A 215 1.53 23.36 0.76
C TYR A 215 1.78 24.42 1.84
N VAL A 216 2.95 24.38 2.47
CA VAL A 216 3.29 25.26 3.59
C VAL A 216 4.49 26.14 3.23
N THR A 217 4.35 27.45 3.42
CA THR A 217 5.39 28.45 3.16
C THR A 217 5.17 29.65 4.11
N PRO A 218 6.23 30.37 4.52
CA PRO A 218 7.65 30.11 4.27
C PRO A 218 8.19 28.92 5.09
N LEU A 219 9.44 28.52 4.83
CA LEU A 219 10.16 27.56 5.67
C LEU A 219 10.39 28.12 7.08
N GLY A 220 10.46 27.22 8.06
CA GLY A 220 10.73 27.55 9.45
C GLY A 220 10.01 26.59 10.40
N TYR A 221 10.08 26.91 11.69
CA TYR A 221 9.50 26.09 12.76
C TYR A 221 8.00 25.82 12.53
N GLU A 222 7.23 26.84 12.14
CA GLU A 222 5.79 26.70 11.88
C GLU A 222 5.48 25.74 10.73
N ALA A 223 6.35 25.69 9.71
CA ALA A 223 6.19 24.79 8.57
C ALA A 223 6.46 23.34 8.95
N ASP A 224 7.56 23.08 9.67
CA ASP A 224 7.87 21.74 10.17
C ASP A 224 6.77 21.23 11.12
N ASP A 225 6.28 22.08 12.01
CA ASP A 225 5.21 21.77 12.96
C ASP A 225 3.85 21.53 12.26
N ALA A 226 3.55 22.27 11.19
CA ALA A 226 2.37 22.01 10.36
C ALA A 226 2.44 20.65 9.61
N LEU A 227 3.60 20.31 9.05
CA LEU A 227 3.81 19.00 8.41
C LEU A 227 3.73 17.88 9.45
N LEU A 228 4.32 18.06 10.63
CA LEU A 228 4.27 17.06 11.71
C LEU A 228 2.84 16.80 12.19
N ARG A 229 2.04 17.85 12.42
CA ARG A 229 0.61 17.69 12.75
C ARG A 229 -0.15 16.93 11.67
N THR A 230 0.13 17.22 10.41
CA THR A 230 -0.52 16.56 9.28
C THR A 230 -0.11 15.09 9.19
N TRP A 231 1.17 14.79 9.45
CA TRP A 231 1.70 13.43 9.54
C TRP A 231 0.98 12.64 10.63
N ASP A 232 0.93 13.17 11.86
CA ASP A 232 0.32 12.51 13.01
C ASP A 232 -1.20 12.30 12.83
N ALA A 233 -1.86 13.16 12.04
CA ALA A 233 -3.28 13.04 11.74
C ALA A 233 -3.60 12.04 10.61
N LEU A 234 -2.65 11.79 9.70
CA LEU A 234 -2.83 10.88 8.55
C LEU A 234 -2.32 9.47 8.78
N THR A 235 -1.40 9.31 9.73
CA THR A 235 -0.70 8.04 9.97
C THR A 235 -1.05 7.51 11.35
N ALA A 236 -1.13 6.18 11.47
CA ALA A 236 -1.16 5.56 12.78
C ALA A 236 0.28 5.52 13.33
N ASP A 237 0.41 5.72 14.64
CA ASP A 237 1.68 5.71 15.37
C ASP A 237 2.34 4.33 15.27
N GLU A 238 3.24 4.14 14.30
CA GLU A 238 4.05 2.93 14.15
C GLU A 238 5.52 3.25 13.90
N ALA A 239 6.36 2.29 14.28
CA ALA A 239 7.76 2.44 14.68
C ALA A 239 8.66 3.29 13.75
N THR A 240 9.59 3.99 14.38
CA THR A 240 10.72 4.69 13.77
C THR A 240 11.72 3.68 13.19
N ASP A 241 11.35 2.96 12.14
CA ASP A 241 12.33 2.31 11.28
C ASP A 241 13.16 3.43 10.64
N THR A 242 14.43 3.53 11.00
CA THR A 242 15.37 4.52 10.45
C THR A 242 16.26 3.91 9.37
N SER A 243 16.05 2.64 9.01
CA SER A 243 16.80 2.02 7.94
C SER A 243 16.49 2.71 6.61
N PRO A 244 17.50 3.03 5.78
CA PRO A 244 17.24 3.68 4.50
C PRO A 244 16.31 2.86 3.61
N LEU A 245 15.32 3.52 3.02
CA LEU A 245 14.43 2.91 2.04
C LEU A 245 15.25 2.51 0.81
N ARG A 246 15.13 1.28 0.35
CA ARG A 246 15.75 0.83 -0.90
C ARG A 246 14.74 0.92 -2.04
N ILE A 247 15.09 1.71 -3.06
CA ILE A 247 14.33 1.94 -4.30
C ILE A 247 15.30 1.73 -5.46
N ASN A 248 14.99 0.83 -6.40
CA ASN A 248 15.87 0.41 -7.51
C ASN A 248 17.35 0.24 -7.10
N ASP A 249 17.61 -0.55 -6.06
CA ASP A 249 18.96 -0.80 -5.48
C ASP A 249 19.67 0.42 -4.87
N ARG A 250 18.98 1.55 -4.72
CA ARG A 250 19.52 2.78 -4.13
C ARG A 250 18.87 3.04 -2.78
N ALA A 251 19.71 3.33 -1.78
CA ALA A 251 19.24 3.79 -0.48
C ALA A 251 18.76 5.26 -0.57
N ILE A 252 17.62 5.54 0.04
CA ILE A 252 17.04 6.88 0.22
C ILE A 252 16.77 7.07 1.71
N THR A 253 17.34 8.12 2.29
CA THR A 253 17.08 8.51 3.68
C THR A 253 15.72 9.19 3.76
N PHE A 254 14.92 8.84 4.76
CA PHE A 254 13.63 9.48 5.04
C PHE A 254 13.59 9.95 6.49
N ARG A 255 12.73 10.93 6.78
CA ARG A 255 12.49 11.45 8.13
C ARG A 255 11.54 10.53 8.90
N ARG A 256 10.45 10.12 8.27
CA ARG A 256 9.41 9.26 8.84
C ARG A 256 8.80 8.36 7.77
N ARG A 257 8.33 7.19 8.19
CA ARG A 257 7.62 6.24 7.34
C ARG A 257 6.46 5.65 8.14
N SER A 258 5.33 5.48 7.48
CA SER A 258 4.19 4.71 7.95
C SER A 258 3.68 3.86 6.78
N GLU A 259 2.67 3.05 7.00
CA GLU A 259 2.07 2.28 5.92
C GLU A 259 1.39 3.21 4.90
N GLY A 260 1.77 3.07 3.63
CA GLY A 260 1.27 3.91 2.52
C GLY A 260 1.67 5.40 2.56
N ALA A 261 2.45 5.83 3.57
CA ALA A 261 2.93 7.20 3.71
C ALA A 261 4.43 7.31 4.04
N ILE A 262 5.10 8.31 3.46
CA ILE A 262 6.53 8.54 3.72
C ILE A 262 6.90 10.01 3.68
N TRP A 263 7.88 10.41 4.49
CA TRP A 263 8.35 11.79 4.59
C TRP A 263 9.84 11.88 4.33
N PHE A 264 10.22 12.65 3.32
CA PHE A 264 11.59 12.96 2.94
C PHE A 264 11.94 14.43 3.15
N ASP A 265 13.23 14.73 3.33
CA ASP A 265 13.78 16.05 2.99
C ASP A 265 14.00 16.16 1.49
N PHE A 266 13.86 17.37 0.94
CA PHE A 266 14.00 17.66 -0.48
C PHE A 266 15.32 17.12 -1.07
N GLU A 267 16.43 17.32 -0.36
CA GLU A 267 17.77 16.88 -0.78
C GLU A 267 17.82 15.37 -1.08
N ALA A 268 17.17 14.55 -0.26
CA ALA A 268 17.17 13.09 -0.40
C ALA A 268 16.52 12.61 -1.72
N LEU A 269 15.53 13.36 -2.20
CA LEU A 269 14.77 13.07 -3.42
C LEU A 269 15.28 13.84 -4.64
N CYS A 270 15.88 15.01 -4.46
CA CYS A 270 16.16 15.92 -5.55
C CYS A 270 17.63 16.35 -5.68
N ASP A 271 18.53 16.05 -4.75
CA ASP A 271 19.97 16.38 -4.91
C ASP A 271 20.84 15.15 -5.20
N GLY A 272 20.38 13.96 -4.83
CA GLY A 272 21.06 12.70 -5.13
C GLY A 272 20.89 12.17 -6.58
N PRO A 273 21.52 11.02 -6.90
CA PRO A 273 21.38 10.35 -8.20
C PRO A 273 20.01 9.65 -8.29
N ARG A 274 18.94 10.44 -8.45
CA ARG A 274 17.57 9.96 -8.63
C ARG A 274 17.14 10.01 -10.09
N SER A 275 16.30 9.06 -10.45
CA SER A 275 15.75 8.86 -11.79
C SER A 275 14.23 8.78 -11.74
N VAL A 276 13.59 8.90 -12.90
CA VAL A 276 12.12 8.77 -13.03
C VAL A 276 11.64 7.41 -12.52
N ALA A 277 12.41 6.34 -12.73
CA ALA A 277 12.10 5.00 -12.21
C ALA A 277 11.99 4.97 -10.68
N ASP A 278 12.78 5.79 -9.99
CA ASP A 278 12.73 5.89 -8.52
C ASP A 278 11.43 6.57 -8.06
N TYR A 279 10.98 7.61 -8.78
CA TYR A 279 9.71 8.28 -8.47
C TYR A 279 8.49 7.44 -8.82
N ILE A 280 8.56 6.65 -9.90
CA ILE A 280 7.52 5.67 -10.23
C ILE A 280 7.38 4.68 -9.07
N GLU A 281 8.48 4.10 -8.60
CA GLU A 281 8.47 3.11 -7.51
C GLU A 281 7.96 3.70 -6.20
N LEU A 282 8.39 4.92 -5.84
CA LEU A 282 7.83 5.65 -4.69
C LEU A 282 6.33 5.89 -4.83
N ALA A 283 5.89 6.29 -6.02
CA ALA A 283 4.48 6.52 -6.30
C ALA A 283 3.66 5.23 -6.35
N ARG A 284 4.28 4.05 -6.50
CA ARG A 284 3.58 2.76 -6.36
C ARG A 284 3.40 2.35 -4.90
N ASP A 285 4.41 2.60 -4.08
CA ASP A 285 4.44 2.20 -2.67
C ASP A 285 3.65 3.15 -1.76
N PHE A 286 3.57 4.43 -2.12
CA PHE A 286 3.08 5.46 -1.22
C PHE A 286 1.98 6.31 -1.88
N HIS A 287 0.78 6.22 -1.33
CA HIS A 287 -0.35 7.08 -1.71
C HIS A 287 -0.23 8.51 -1.14
N THR A 288 0.63 8.70 -0.14
CA THR A 288 0.89 10.01 0.48
C THR A 288 2.40 10.22 0.66
N VAL A 289 2.93 11.32 0.14
CA VAL A 289 4.35 11.65 0.26
C VAL A 289 4.52 13.07 0.80
N PHE A 290 5.34 13.19 1.84
CA PHE A 290 5.74 14.46 2.42
C PHE A 290 7.15 14.84 1.94
N VAL A 291 7.34 16.10 1.53
CA VAL A 291 8.64 16.63 1.16
C VAL A 291 8.89 17.94 1.90
N SER A 292 9.77 17.91 2.89
CA SER A 292 10.15 19.12 3.63
C SER A 292 11.33 19.86 3.00
N ASN A 293 11.41 21.15 3.29
CA ASN A 293 12.58 21.98 3.05
C ASN A 293 12.91 22.17 1.56
N ILE A 294 11.88 22.37 0.72
CA ILE A 294 12.09 22.72 -0.69
C ILE A 294 12.66 24.15 -0.76
N PRO A 295 13.91 24.35 -1.21
CA PRO A 295 14.50 25.67 -1.29
C PRO A 295 13.89 26.49 -2.43
N ALA A 296 14.18 27.79 -2.47
CA ALA A 296 13.95 28.56 -3.69
C ALA A 296 14.83 27.97 -4.82
N LEU A 297 14.19 27.56 -5.92
CA LEU A 297 14.85 26.85 -7.01
C LEU A 297 15.39 27.86 -8.01
N ASP A 298 16.57 28.39 -7.71
CA ASP A 298 17.32 29.29 -8.59
C ASP A 298 18.21 28.52 -9.59
N ALA A 299 19.03 29.26 -10.35
CA ALA A 299 19.94 28.69 -11.35
C ALA A 299 20.98 27.73 -10.76
N THR A 300 21.29 27.80 -9.46
CA THR A 300 22.23 26.87 -8.82
C THR A 300 21.60 25.50 -8.53
N HIS A 301 20.27 25.43 -8.56
CA HIS A 301 19.48 24.23 -8.28
C HIS A 301 18.87 23.59 -9.54
N ASP A 302 19.29 23.94 -10.77
CA ASP A 302 18.67 23.47 -12.02
C ASP A 302 18.48 21.94 -12.10
N ASN A 303 19.47 21.15 -11.65
CA ASN A 303 19.38 19.69 -11.66
C ASN A 303 18.33 19.18 -10.66
N ALA A 304 18.26 19.79 -9.48
CA ALA A 304 17.28 19.45 -8.46
C ALA A 304 15.88 19.88 -8.86
N ALA A 305 15.77 21.06 -9.46
CA ALA A 305 14.55 21.60 -10.02
C ALA A 305 13.98 20.67 -11.11
N ARG A 306 14.81 20.18 -12.03
CA ARG A 306 14.38 19.19 -13.05
C ARG A 306 13.90 17.88 -12.43
N ARG A 307 14.59 17.39 -11.40
CA ARG A 307 14.19 16.18 -10.67
C ARG A 307 12.85 16.37 -9.95
N PHE A 308 12.64 17.54 -9.34
CA PHE A 308 11.39 17.91 -8.72
C PHE A 308 10.23 17.98 -9.73
N VAL A 309 10.45 18.51 -10.93
CA VAL A 309 9.47 18.45 -12.04
C VAL A 309 9.07 16.99 -12.32
N HIS A 310 10.03 16.09 -12.50
CA HIS A 310 9.73 14.68 -12.76
C HIS A 310 8.99 14.00 -11.60
N LEU A 311 9.36 14.32 -10.36
CA LEU A 311 8.67 13.80 -9.18
C LEU A 311 7.21 14.25 -9.15
N VAL A 312 6.95 15.55 -9.33
CA VAL A 312 5.59 16.09 -9.33
C VAL A 312 4.78 15.50 -10.48
N ASP A 313 5.38 15.36 -11.66
CA ASP A 313 4.71 14.78 -12.82
C ASP A 313 4.26 13.34 -12.53
N GLU A 314 5.13 12.49 -11.98
CA GLU A 314 4.78 11.09 -11.69
C GLU A 314 3.80 10.95 -10.52
N PHE A 315 3.89 11.81 -9.51
CA PHE A 315 2.97 11.81 -8.37
C PHE A 315 1.59 12.31 -8.79
N TYR A 316 1.54 13.33 -9.65
CA TYR A 316 0.31 13.86 -10.22
C TYR A 316 -0.44 12.81 -11.03
N ASP A 317 0.26 12.13 -11.94
CA ASP A 317 -0.35 11.13 -12.83
C ASP A 317 -0.89 9.92 -12.05
N ARG A 318 -0.31 9.60 -10.88
CA ARG A 318 -0.75 8.50 -10.00
C ARG A 318 -1.66 8.90 -8.85
N ALA A 319 -2.10 10.16 -8.80
CA ALA A 319 -2.94 10.67 -7.71
C ALA A 319 -2.30 10.49 -6.31
N VAL A 320 -0.99 10.67 -6.20
CA VAL A 320 -0.29 10.71 -4.91
C VAL A 320 -0.59 12.05 -4.23
N ASN A 321 -0.92 12.00 -2.94
CA ASN A 321 -1.10 13.20 -2.13
C ASN A 321 0.28 13.74 -1.73
N LEU A 322 0.68 14.85 -2.33
CA LEU A 322 1.97 15.48 -2.07
C LEU A 322 1.79 16.62 -1.05
N ILE A 323 2.39 16.48 0.13
CA ILE A 323 2.40 17.49 1.19
C ILE A 323 3.80 18.09 1.28
N VAL A 324 3.93 19.41 1.20
CA VAL A 324 5.26 20.04 1.11
C VAL A 324 5.44 21.25 2.02
N SER A 325 6.67 21.47 2.46
CA SER A 325 7.13 22.77 2.96
C SER A 325 8.14 23.38 1.99
N ALA A 326 7.95 24.65 1.64
CA ALA A 326 8.75 25.34 0.63
C ALA A 326 9.12 26.77 1.03
N ALA A 327 10.28 27.22 0.55
CA ALA A 327 10.81 28.55 0.84
C ALA A 327 9.92 29.67 0.29
N GLU A 328 9.29 29.41 -0.84
CA GLU A 328 8.51 30.37 -1.62
C GLU A 328 7.12 29.81 -1.95
N PRO A 329 6.11 30.65 -2.24
CA PRO A 329 4.84 30.22 -2.82
C PRO A 329 5.02 29.50 -4.16
N VAL A 330 4.07 28.63 -4.54
CA VAL A 330 4.14 27.80 -5.76
C VAL A 330 4.57 28.58 -7.02
N LEU A 331 3.97 29.74 -7.26
CA LEU A 331 4.24 30.56 -8.46
C LEU A 331 5.60 31.27 -8.43
N ALA A 332 6.23 31.37 -7.25
CA ALA A 332 7.53 32.00 -7.02
C ALA A 332 8.64 30.97 -6.70
N LEU A 333 8.31 29.67 -6.65
CA LEU A 333 9.23 28.62 -6.23
C LEU A 333 10.43 28.47 -7.17
N TYR A 334 10.23 28.63 -8.47
CA TYR A 334 11.31 28.60 -9.47
C TYR A 334 11.70 30.00 -9.90
N GLN A 335 12.98 30.32 -9.73
CA GLN A 335 13.57 31.63 -10.03
C GLN A 335 14.62 31.55 -11.15
N GLY A 336 14.88 30.35 -11.69
CA GLY A 336 15.78 30.16 -12.83
C GLY A 336 15.17 30.52 -14.19
N GLU A 337 15.97 30.38 -15.25
CA GLU A 337 15.53 30.66 -16.63
C GLU A 337 15.30 29.41 -17.48
N ARG A 338 16.05 28.34 -17.22
CA ARG A 338 16.16 27.19 -18.13
C ARG A 338 14.96 26.26 -18.13
N LEU A 339 14.23 26.18 -17.02
CA LEU A 339 13.08 25.29 -16.84
C LEU A 339 11.76 26.04 -16.67
N ARG A 340 11.68 27.32 -17.09
CA ARG A 340 10.51 28.18 -16.84
C ARG A 340 9.20 27.59 -17.38
N HIS A 341 9.24 26.95 -18.56
CA HIS A 341 8.05 26.35 -19.17
C HIS A 341 7.60 25.10 -18.42
N GLU A 342 8.54 24.24 -18.07
CA GLU A 342 8.29 23.03 -17.27
C GLU A 342 7.76 23.40 -15.89
N PHE A 343 8.36 24.40 -15.23
CA PHE A 343 7.92 24.86 -13.91
C PHE A 343 6.57 25.56 -13.92
N ALA A 344 6.17 26.22 -15.01
CA ALA A 344 4.81 26.75 -15.12
C ALA A 344 3.77 25.61 -15.10
N ARG A 345 4.06 24.48 -15.77
CA ARG A 345 3.24 23.27 -15.71
C ARG A 345 3.27 22.63 -14.33
N THR A 346 4.46 22.46 -13.75
CA THR A 346 4.62 21.92 -12.38
C THR A 346 3.90 22.76 -11.35
N GLY A 347 3.96 24.09 -11.45
CA GLY A 347 3.22 25.00 -10.56
C GLY A 347 1.70 24.83 -10.69
N SER A 348 1.20 24.67 -11.92
CA SER A 348 -0.23 24.38 -12.15
C SER A 348 -0.66 23.05 -11.51
N ARG A 349 0.15 21.98 -11.68
CA ARG A 349 -0.06 20.69 -11.02
C ARG A 349 -0.04 20.81 -9.51
N LEU A 350 0.95 21.49 -8.94
CA LEU A 350 1.06 21.72 -7.50
C LEU A 350 -0.13 22.50 -6.94
N ILE A 351 -0.76 23.38 -7.70
CA ILE A 351 -2.00 24.07 -7.30
C ILE A 351 -3.18 23.09 -7.35
N GLU A 352 -3.34 22.35 -8.45
CA GLU A 352 -4.41 21.36 -8.59
C GLU A 352 -4.34 20.26 -7.53
N MET A 353 -3.14 19.83 -7.14
CA MET A 353 -2.90 18.84 -6.09
C MET A 353 -3.42 19.27 -4.71
N GLN A 354 -3.73 20.55 -4.52
CA GLN A 354 -4.32 21.09 -3.29
C GLN A 354 -5.84 21.13 -3.32
N SER A 355 -6.45 20.89 -4.50
CA SER A 355 -7.90 20.90 -4.64
C SER A 355 -8.54 19.68 -3.98
N GLU A 356 -9.75 19.87 -3.45
CA GLU A 356 -10.57 18.78 -2.93
C GLU A 356 -10.76 17.66 -3.97
N ASP A 357 -11.01 18.04 -5.23
CA ASP A 357 -11.19 17.10 -6.34
C ASP A 357 -9.96 16.20 -6.54
N TYR A 358 -8.75 16.76 -6.45
CA TYR A 358 -7.53 15.96 -6.57
C TYR A 358 -7.30 15.08 -5.34
N LEU A 359 -7.44 15.62 -4.12
CA LEU A 359 -7.22 14.88 -2.87
C LEU A 359 -8.20 13.71 -2.72
N ALA A 360 -9.39 13.81 -3.33
CA ALA A 360 -10.40 12.76 -3.37
C ALA A 360 -10.11 11.65 -4.41
N ARG A 361 -9.17 11.86 -5.35
CA ARG A 361 -8.84 10.86 -6.36
C ARG A 361 -8.29 9.59 -5.70
N PRO A 362 -8.69 8.39 -6.18
CA PRO A 362 -8.06 7.17 -5.73
C PRO A 362 -6.63 7.10 -6.27
N HIS A 363 -5.71 6.68 -5.42
CA HIS A 363 -4.32 6.41 -5.79
C HIS A 363 -4.24 5.31 -6.86
N GLN A 364 -3.32 5.50 -7.82
CA GLN A 364 -3.10 4.61 -8.97
C GLN A 364 -1.68 4.03 -8.94
N PRO A 365 -1.47 2.89 -8.26
CA PRO A 365 -0.16 2.25 -8.13
C PRO A 365 0.38 1.64 -9.44
#